data_AF-A0A5C1HSS7-F1
#
_entry.id   AF-A0A5C1HSS7-F1
#
_cell.length_a   1.000
_cell.length_b   1.000
_cell.length_c   1.000
_cell.angle_alpha   90.00
_cell.angle_beta   90.00
_cell.angle_gamma   90.00
#
_symmetry.space_group_name_H-M   'P 1'
#
loop_
_entity.id
_entity.type
_entity.pdbx_description
1 polymer ?
#
loop_
_entity_poly.entity_id
_entity_poly.type
_entity_poly.pdbx_seq_one_letter_code
_entity_poly.pdbx_strand_id
1 'polypeptide(L)'
;MANNTIMLTLHYLDENQMVQVAPGQYHSLMSLIADQLAIPGFGLCCGMGSCGTCLVQITSAGSNLKNNVLACGILVNDELANKIVLIPDKIY
;
A
#
# COMPACT_ATOMS: atom_id res chain seq x y z
N MET A 1 2.11 -16.06 22.26
CA MET A 1 1.49 -14.93 21.54
C MET A 1 2.30 -14.77 20.26
N ALA A 2 1.76 -15.20 19.12
CA ALA A 2 2.50 -15.16 17.87
C ALA A 2 2.53 -13.71 17.37
N ASN A 3 3.73 -13.16 17.22
CA ASN A 3 3.95 -11.84 16.64
C ASN A 3 3.65 -11.93 15.14
N ASN A 4 2.38 -11.84 14.76
CA ASN A 4 1.93 -11.99 13.38
C ASN A 4 2.11 -10.68 12.61
N THR A 5 3.34 -10.15 12.58
CA THR A 5 3.64 -8.87 11.94
C THR A 5 3.64 -9.05 10.42
N ILE A 6 2.83 -8.25 9.73
CA ILE A 6 2.75 -8.24 8.27
C ILE A 6 3.90 -7.39 7.76
N MET A 7 4.77 -7.99 6.95
CA MET A 7 5.89 -7.30 6.31
C MET A 7 5.57 -7.03 4.85
N LEU A 8 5.67 -5.77 4.42
CA LEU A 8 5.55 -5.39 3.02
C LEU A 8 6.59 -4.34 2.65
N THR A 9 6.82 -4.16 1.35
CA THR A 9 7.72 -3.12 0.83
C THR A 9 6.91 -2.07 0.09
N LEU A 10 7.08 -0.80 0.45
CA LEU A 10 6.58 0.34 -0.30
C LEU A 10 7.70 0.83 -1.22
N HIS A 11 7.41 0.95 -2.51
CA HIS A 11 8.32 1.52 -3.50
C HIS A 11 7.74 2.86 -3.99
N TYR A 12 8.43 3.96 -3.70
CA TYR A 12 8.04 5.31 -4.08
C TYR A 12 9.27 6.16 -4.40
N LEU A 13 9.27 6.91 -5.51
CA LEU A 13 10.39 7.77 -5.95
C LEU A 13 11.76 7.05 -6.00
N ASP A 14 11.78 5.81 -6.50
CA ASP A 14 12.96 4.92 -6.54
C ASP A 14 13.51 4.52 -5.16
N GLU A 15 12.81 4.85 -4.08
CA GLU A 15 13.11 4.38 -2.73
C GLU A 15 12.25 3.18 -2.35
N ASN A 16 12.89 2.19 -1.73
CA ASN A 16 12.24 1.02 -1.17
C ASN A 16 12.23 1.11 0.35
N GLN A 17 11.04 1.25 0.93
CA GLN A 17 10.84 1.24 2.37
C GLN A 17 10.18 -0.06 2.80
N MET A 18 10.86 -0.83 3.64
CA MET A 18 10.26 -2.02 4.27
C MET A 18 9.44 -1.58 5.49
N VAL A 19 8.16 -1.95 5.51
CA VAL A 19 7.23 -1.60 6.57
C VAL A 19 6.77 -2.87 7.28
N GLN A 20 6.80 -2.80 8.61
CA GLN A 20 6.31 -3.84 9.50
C GLN A 20 5.03 -3.35 10.15
N VAL A 21 3.95 -4.13 10.01
CA VAL A 21 2.61 -3.72 10.44
C VAL A 21 2.05 -4.75 11.40
N ALA A 22 1.53 -4.29 12.53
CA ALA A 22 0.77 -5.17 13.42
C ALA A 22 -0.63 -5.44 12.84
N PRO A 23 -1.18 -6.66 12.99
CA PRO A 23 -2.55 -6.95 12.56
C PRO A 23 -3.55 -5.95 13.17
N GLY A 24 -4.40 -5.38 12.32
CA GLY A 24 -5.41 -4.40 12.73
C GLY A 24 -4.87 -2.97 12.97
N GLN A 25 -3.58 -2.70 12.81
CA GLN A 25 -3.01 -1.35 12.96
C GLN A 25 -3.55 -0.38 11.90
N TYR A 26 -3.68 -0.85 10.66
CA TYR A 26 -4.28 -0.09 9.57
C TYR A 26 -5.43 -0.89 8.98
N HIS A 27 -6.56 -0.22 8.73
CA HIS A 27 -7.70 -0.86 8.08
C HIS A 27 -7.47 -1.05 6.58
N SER A 28 -6.86 -0.05 5.93
CA SER A 28 -6.63 -0.06 4.49
C SER A 28 -5.18 0.22 4.13
N LEU A 29 -4.75 -0.27 2.96
CA LEU A 29 -3.44 0.04 2.40
C LEU A 29 -3.29 1.56 2.17
N MET A 30 -4.37 2.27 1.83
CA MET A 30 -4.36 3.72 1.72
C MET A 30 -3.96 4.40 3.04
N SER A 31 -4.57 4.01 4.16
CA SER A 31 -4.24 4.59 5.47
C SER A 31 -2.79 4.33 5.87
N LEU A 32 -2.26 3.15 5.54
CA LEU A 32 -0.86 2.81 5.78
C LEU A 32 0.07 3.70 4.95
N ILE A 33 -0.18 3.83 3.65
CA ILE A 33 0.67 4.62 2.75
C ILE A 33 0.65 6.11 3.14
N ALA A 34 -0.54 6.64 3.47
CA ALA A 34 -0.70 8.02 3.88
C ALA A 34 0.10 8.34 5.16
N ASP A 35 0.11 7.42 6.12
CA ASP A 35 0.86 7.57 7.37
C ASP A 35 2.38 7.45 7.17
N GLN A 36 2.82 6.58 6.25
CA GLN A 36 4.25 6.30 6.05
C GLN A 36 4.95 7.29 5.10
N LEU A 37 4.28 7.79 4.07
CA LEU A 37 4.91 8.53 2.98
C LEU A 37 4.38 9.96 2.78
N ALA A 38 3.26 10.34 3.43
CA ALA A 38 2.68 11.69 3.39
C ALA A 38 2.61 12.31 1.97
N ILE A 39 2.20 11.51 0.96
CA ILE A 39 2.21 11.89 -0.45
C ILE A 39 1.12 12.93 -0.74
N PRO A 40 1.45 14.13 -1.24
CA PRO A 40 0.45 15.13 -1.62
C PRO A 40 -0.52 14.58 -2.67
N GLY A 41 -1.83 14.82 -2.49
CA GLY A 41 -2.85 14.37 -3.44
C GLY A 41 -3.20 12.88 -3.39
N PHE A 42 -2.50 12.07 -2.58
CA PHE A 42 -2.84 10.67 -2.42
C PHE A 42 -4.11 10.48 -1.59
N GLY A 43 -5.09 9.74 -2.12
CA GLY A 43 -6.32 9.39 -1.41
C GLY A 43 -7.28 10.56 -1.10
N LEU A 44 -7.46 11.51 -2.02
CA LEU A 44 -8.26 12.75 -1.82
C LEU A 44 -9.72 12.52 -1.41
N CYS A 45 -10.32 11.39 -1.83
CA CYS A 45 -11.70 11.05 -1.45
C CYS A 45 -11.82 10.35 -0.09
N CYS A 46 -10.76 10.28 0.72
CA CYS A 46 -10.75 9.62 2.03
C CYS A 46 -11.25 8.16 1.99
N GLY A 47 -10.98 7.45 0.88
CA GLY A 47 -11.39 6.06 0.71
C GLY A 47 -12.84 5.82 0.29
N MET A 48 -13.59 6.85 -0.14
CA MET A 48 -14.94 6.69 -0.69
C MET A 48 -14.98 5.99 -2.07
N GLY A 49 -13.84 5.78 -2.73
CA GLY A 49 -13.75 5.11 -4.03
C GLY A 49 -14.10 5.99 -5.24
N SER A 50 -14.11 7.32 -5.11
CA SER A 50 -14.57 8.24 -6.17
C SER A 50 -13.47 9.00 -6.91
N CYS A 51 -12.24 9.08 -6.39
CA CYS A 51 -11.18 9.92 -6.98
C CYS A 51 -10.10 9.18 -7.77
N GLY A 52 -9.88 7.88 -7.52
CA GLY A 52 -8.79 7.12 -8.14
C GLY A 52 -7.37 7.52 -7.68
N THR A 53 -7.20 8.55 -6.85
CA THR A 53 -5.88 9.05 -6.42
C THR A 53 -5.16 8.18 -5.37
N CYS A 54 -5.66 6.97 -5.12
CA CYS A 54 -4.96 5.95 -4.32
C CYS A 54 -4.62 4.71 -5.16
N LEU A 55 -4.55 4.85 -6.49
CA LEU A 55 -4.13 3.79 -7.38
C LEU A 55 -2.67 3.40 -7.10
N VAL A 56 -2.45 2.11 -6.84
CA VAL A 56 -1.13 1.51 -6.63
C VAL A 56 -1.03 0.21 -7.42
N GLN A 57 0.18 -0.33 -7.54
CA GLN A 57 0.39 -1.65 -8.12
C GLN A 57 0.94 -2.61 -7.06
N ILE A 58 0.30 -3.76 -6.89
CA ILE A 58 0.79 -4.82 -6.00
C ILE A 58 1.46 -5.90 -6.83
N THR A 59 2.65 -6.29 -6.43
CA THR A 59 3.39 -7.41 -7.01
C THR A 59 4.04 -8.28 -5.93
N SER A 60 4.50 -9.46 -6.32
CA SER A 60 5.21 -10.40 -5.43
C SER A 60 6.66 -10.50 -5.86
N ALA A 61 7.57 -10.72 -4.91
CA ALA A 61 8.97 -10.97 -5.24
C ALA A 61 9.11 -12.12 -6.25
N GLY A 62 9.77 -11.85 -7.38
CA GLY A 62 9.96 -12.83 -8.46
C GLY A 62 8.81 -12.98 -9.45
N SER A 63 7.70 -12.25 -9.28
CA SER A 63 6.61 -12.20 -10.25
C SER A 63 6.70 -10.97 -11.14
N ASN A 64 6.45 -11.14 -12.45
CA ASN A 64 6.29 -10.02 -13.38
C ASN A 64 4.86 -9.46 -13.40
N LEU A 65 3.93 -10.09 -12.66
CA LEU A 65 2.54 -9.66 -12.61
C LEU A 65 2.40 -8.46 -11.66
N LYS A 66 1.87 -7.35 -12.19
CA LYS A 66 1.54 -6.15 -11.43
C LYS A 66 0.03 -5.95 -11.48
N ASN A 67 -0.62 -6.01 -10.32
CA ASN A 67 -2.05 -5.80 -10.21
C ASN A 67 -2.33 -4.35 -9.83
N ASN A 68 -3.00 -3.63 -10.71
CA ASN A 68 -3.46 -2.27 -10.44
C ASN A 68 -4.67 -2.34 -9.51
N VAL A 69 -4.59 -1.69 -8.35
CA VAL A 69 -5.64 -1.70 -7.33
C VAL A 69 -5.79 -0.31 -6.71
N LEU A 70 -6.99 0.00 -6.22
CA LEU A 70 -7.20 1.18 -5.38
C LEU A 70 -6.86 0.82 -3.93
N ALA A 71 -5.84 1.45 -3.36
CA ALA A 71 -5.34 1.13 -2.03
C ALA A 71 -6.40 1.31 -0.93
N CYS A 72 -7.42 2.15 -1.14
CA CYS A 72 -8.51 2.34 -0.18
C CYS A 72 -9.43 1.11 -0.05
N GLY A 73 -9.49 0.25 -1.07
CA GLY A 73 -10.26 -0.99 -1.04
C GLY A 73 -9.47 -2.23 -0.63
N ILE A 74 -8.16 -2.08 -0.35
CA ILE A 74 -7.29 -3.19 0.02
C ILE A 74 -7.10 -3.21 1.53
N LEU A 75 -7.48 -4.32 2.16
CA LEU A 75 -7.29 -4.54 3.60
C LEU A 75 -5.82 -4.87 3.90
N VAL A 76 -5.35 -4.45 5.08
CA VAL A 76 -4.02 -4.84 5.56
C VAL A 76 -4.11 -6.14 6.37
N ASN A 77 -3.79 -7.24 5.70
CA ASN A 77 -3.81 -8.59 6.26
C ASN A 77 -2.61 -9.42 5.75
N ASP A 78 -2.58 -10.71 6.09
CA ASP A 78 -1.50 -11.62 5.72
C ASP A 78 -1.33 -11.81 4.20
N GLU A 79 -2.31 -11.45 3.37
CA GLU A 79 -2.20 -11.54 1.90
C GLU A 79 -1.23 -10.51 1.33
N LEU A 80 -1.02 -9.40 2.04
CA LEU A 80 -0.01 -8.39 1.72
C LEU A 80 1.38 -8.76 2.20
N ALA A 81 1.53 -9.85 2.97
CA ALA A 81 2.84 -10.28 3.44
C ALA A 81 3.77 -10.58 2.26
N ASN A 82 5.00 -10.04 2.34
CA ASN A 82 6.05 -10.15 1.33
C ASN A 82 5.68 -9.59 -0.05
N LYS A 83 4.65 -8.73 -0.14
CA LYS A 83 4.31 -8.01 -1.36
C LYS A 83 5.10 -6.71 -1.47
N ILE A 84 5.25 -6.27 -2.70
CA ILE A 84 5.82 -4.97 -3.06
C ILE A 84 4.67 -4.12 -3.59
N VAL A 85 4.48 -2.96 -2.98
CA VAL A 85 3.48 -1.96 -3.36
C VAL A 85 4.20 -0.82 -4.06
N LEU A 86 3.96 -0.70 -5.37
CA LEU A 86 4.51 0.33 -6.22
C LEU A 86 3.56 1.52 -6.25
N ILE A 87 4.05 2.67 -5.81
CA ILE A 87 3.28 3.91 -5.77
C ILE A 87 3.77 4.82 -6.90
N PRO A 88 2.91 5.15 -7.87
CA PRO A 88 3.29 5.97 -9.01
C PRO A 88 3.46 7.44 -8.61
N ASP A 89 4.43 8.12 -9.23
CA ASP A 89 4.87 9.48 -8.92
C ASP A 89 4.09 10.58 -9.66
N LYS A 90 3.36 10.24 -10.74
CA LYS A 90 2.77 11.20 -11.69
C LYS A 90 1.24 11.23 -11.75
N ILE A 91 0.54 10.61 -10.79
CA ILE A 91 -0.92 10.41 -10.89
C ILE A 91 -1.75 11.50 -10.18
N TYR A 92 -1.13 12.35 -9.34
CA TYR A 92 -1.87 13.17 -8.37
C TYR A 92 -1.59 14.67 -8.50
#